data_AF-A0A2D4QX50-F1
#
_entry.id   AF-A0A2D4QX50-F1
#
_cell.length_a   1.000
_cell.length_b   1.000
_cell.length_c   1.000
_cell.angle_alpha   90.00
_cell.angle_beta   90.00
_cell.angle_gamma   90.00
#
_symmetry.space_group_name_H-M   'P 1'
#
loop_
_entity.id
_entity.type
_entity.pdbx_description
1 polymer ?
#
loop_
_entity_poly.entity_id
_entity_poly.type
_entity_poly.pdbx_seq_one_letter_code
_entity_poly.pdbx_strand_id
1 'polypeptide(L)'
;MEMFARMFGDTLWIYTAIAGSIVGAAFLAWFRNTRAALYLMAKFDAYLDYLVDRFGWDWLQDDPEAWRKRYPKVTKKIDNIEQRLKELENELAKK
;
A
#
# COMPACT_ATOMS: atom_id res chain seq x y z
N MET A 1 23.32 28.93 -33.26
CA MET A 1 22.22 28.27 -34.00
C MET A 1 22.48 26.78 -34.23
N GLU A 2 23.70 26.37 -34.57
CA GLU A 2 24.06 24.93 -34.77
C GLU A 2 24.04 24.07 -33.49
N MET A 3 24.46 24.60 -32.33
CA MET A 3 24.48 23.84 -31.07
C MET A 3 23.07 23.54 -30.53
N PHE A 4 22.13 24.48 -30.70
CA PHE A 4 20.72 24.27 -30.38
C PHE A 4 20.06 23.29 -31.36
N ALA A 5 20.37 23.37 -32.65
CA ALA A 5 19.88 22.41 -33.65
C ALA A 5 20.39 20.98 -33.43
N ARG A 6 21.63 20.79 -32.95
CA ARG A 6 22.16 19.47 -32.53
C ARG A 6 21.51 18.97 -31.24
N MET A 7 21.25 19.86 -30.28
CA MET A 7 20.46 19.52 -29.09
C MET A 7 19.01 19.14 -29.44
N PHE A 8 18.39 19.78 -30.44
CA PHE A 8 17.03 19.48 -30.92
C PHE A 8 16.98 18.30 -31.91
N GLY A 9 18.05 18.04 -32.66
CA GLY A 9 18.14 16.96 -33.65
C GLY A 9 18.11 15.55 -33.03
N ASP A 10 18.70 15.38 -31.85
CA ASP A 10 18.69 14.13 -31.08
C ASP A 10 17.67 14.14 -29.92
N THR A 11 16.62 14.97 -29.97
CA THR A 11 15.59 15.02 -28.89
C THR A 11 14.60 13.87 -28.90
N LEU A 12 14.69 12.95 -29.88
CA LEU A 12 13.84 11.77 -29.91
C LEU A 12 13.93 10.99 -28.58
N TRP A 13 15.11 10.94 -27.97
CA TRP A 13 15.30 10.33 -26.65
C TRP A 13 14.54 11.07 -25.54
N ILE A 14 14.47 12.41 -25.60
CA ILE A 14 13.76 13.24 -24.62
C ILE A 14 12.25 13.02 -24.75
N TYR A 15 11.72 13.03 -25.98
CA TYR A 15 10.29 12.78 -26.21
C TYR A 15 9.90 11.35 -25.84
N THR A 16 10.73 10.35 -26.15
CA THR A 16 10.48 8.96 -25.75
C THR A 16 10.63 8.75 -24.24
N ALA A 17 11.54 9.45 -23.56
CA ALA A 17 11.66 9.43 -22.11
C ALA A 17 10.45 10.10 -21.42
N ILE A 18 9.98 11.24 -21.94
CA ILE A 18 8.79 11.92 -21.42
C ILE A 18 7.54 11.08 -21.67
N ALA A 19 7.35 10.57 -22.90
CA ALA A 19 6.23 9.67 -23.21
C ALA A 19 6.29 8.39 -22.37
N GLY A 20 7.47 7.79 -22.23
CA GLY A 20 7.69 6.60 -21.41
C GLY A 20 7.40 6.83 -19.93
N SER A 21 7.77 7.98 -19.38
CA SER A 21 7.47 8.32 -17.98
C SER A 21 5.97 8.56 -17.75
N ILE A 22 5.28 9.23 -18.68
CA ILE A 22 3.82 9.42 -18.62
C ILE A 22 3.09 8.08 -18.73
N VAL A 23 3.48 7.23 -19.69
CA VAL A 23 2.90 5.89 -19.86
C VAL A 23 3.18 5.01 -18.65
N GLY A 24 4.40 5.05 -18.11
CA GLY A 24 4.78 4.32 -16.89
C GLY A 24 3.97 4.77 -15.68
N ALA A 25 3.78 6.07 -15.49
CA ALA A 25 2.97 6.62 -14.40
C ALA A 25 1.48 6.23 -14.54
N ALA A 26 0.93 6.31 -15.76
CA ALA A 26 -0.44 5.88 -16.05
C ALA A 26 -0.61 4.37 -15.84
N PHE A 27 0.37 3.58 -16.29
CA PHE A 27 0.39 2.14 -16.08
C PHE A 27 0.45 1.79 -14.59
N LEU A 28 1.30 2.44 -13.80
CA LEU A 28 1.39 2.20 -12.36
C LEU A 28 0.06 2.54 -11.65
N ALA A 29 -0.57 3.67 -12.01
CA ALA A 29 -1.86 4.08 -11.46
C ALA A 29 -2.97 3.07 -11.77
N TRP A 30 -3.01 2.54 -13.01
CA TRP A 30 -3.97 1.52 -13.42
C TRP A 30 -3.65 0.14 -12.81
N PHE A 31 -2.39 -0.26 -12.83
CA PHE A 31 -1.92 -1.57 -12.38
C PHE A 31 -2.17 -1.76 -10.89
N ARG A 32 -1.95 -0.73 -10.06
CA ARG A 32 -2.20 -0.77 -8.61
C ARG A 32 -3.63 -1.22 -8.26
N ASN A 33 -4.62 -0.90 -9.09
CA ASN A 33 -6.03 -1.26 -8.84
C ASN A 33 -6.44 -2.61 -9.48
N THR A 34 -5.51 -3.31 -10.14
CA THR A 34 -5.79 -4.56 -10.83
C THR A 34 -5.66 -5.76 -9.89
N ARG A 35 -6.51 -6.79 -10.06
CA ARG A 35 -6.46 -8.03 -9.28
C ARG A 35 -5.08 -8.71 -9.32
N ALA A 36 -4.37 -8.60 -10.44
CA ALA A 36 -3.01 -9.11 -10.59
C ALA A 36 -2.00 -8.43 -9.66
N ALA A 37 -2.10 -7.10 -9.47
CA ALA A 37 -1.21 -6.39 -8.57
C ALA A 37 -1.45 -6.77 -7.11
N LEU A 38 -2.71 -6.92 -6.70
CA LEU A 38 -3.05 -7.41 -5.36
C LEU A 38 -2.51 -8.82 -5.12
N TYR A 39 -2.66 -9.73 -6.11
CA TYR A 39 -2.12 -11.09 -6.02
C TYR A 39 -0.59 -11.12 -5.92
N LEU A 40 0.11 -10.31 -6.73
CA LEU A 40 1.56 -10.22 -6.68
C LEU A 40 2.05 -9.61 -5.38
N MET A 41 1.39 -8.56 -4.88
CA MET A 41 1.73 -7.95 -3.59
C MET A 41 1.52 -8.94 -2.45
N ALA A 42 0.40 -9.68 -2.42
CA ALA A 42 0.17 -10.71 -1.40
C ALA A 42 1.21 -11.84 -1.45
N LYS A 43 1.65 -12.24 -2.65
CA LYS A 43 2.68 -13.27 -2.81
C LYS A 43 4.07 -12.76 -2.42
N PHE A 44 4.34 -11.49 -2.66
CA PHE A 44 5.58 -10.84 -2.25
C PHE A 44 5.65 -10.70 -0.72
N ASP A 45 4.53 -10.33 -0.10
CA ASP A 45 4.38 -10.25 1.37
C ASP A 45 4.71 -11.60 2.03
N ALA A 46 4.06 -12.68 1.57
CA ALA A 46 4.34 -14.03 2.08
C ALA A 46 5.79 -14.50 1.84
N TYR A 47 6.43 -14.02 0.76
CA TYR A 47 7.84 -14.31 0.51
C TYR A 47 8.75 -13.55 1.47
N LEU A 48 8.44 -12.29 1.77
CA LEU A 48 9.16 -11.50 2.78
C LEU A 48 8.97 -12.11 4.17
N ASP A 49 7.77 -12.49 4.56
CA ASP A 49 7.51 -13.17 5.84
C ASP A 49 8.38 -14.43 5.99
N TYR A 50 8.43 -15.26 4.93
CA TYR A 50 9.30 -16.45 4.92
C TYR A 50 10.78 -16.10 5.11
N LEU A 51 11.27 -15.01 4.52
CA LEU A 51 12.64 -14.56 4.71
C LEU A 51 12.85 -14.05 6.14
N VAL A 52 11.91 -13.25 6.66
CA VAL A 52 11.98 -12.71 8.02
C VAL A 52 12.03 -13.82 9.06
N ASP A 53 11.16 -14.82 8.95
CA ASP A 53 11.15 -15.97 9.85
C ASP A 53 12.43 -16.80 9.75
N ARG A 54 12.98 -16.95 8.54
CA ARG A 54 14.21 -17.72 8.32
C ARG A 54 15.46 -16.99 8.83
N PHE A 55 15.51 -15.68 8.75
CA PHE A 55 16.64 -14.86 9.17
C PHE A 55 16.48 -14.28 10.59
N GLY A 56 15.32 -14.46 11.23
CA GLY A 56 15.05 -14.02 12.59
C GLY A 56 15.02 -12.49 12.75
N TRP A 57 14.49 -11.77 11.77
CA TRP A 57 14.47 -10.30 11.78
C TRP A 57 13.24 -9.74 12.49
N ASP A 58 13.30 -9.65 13.83
CA ASP A 58 12.23 -9.07 14.67
C ASP A 58 11.82 -7.65 14.26
N TRP A 59 12.74 -6.85 13.69
CA TRP A 59 12.48 -5.46 13.33
C TRP A 59 11.72 -5.28 12.01
N LEU A 60 11.63 -6.31 11.16
CA LEU A 60 10.87 -6.29 9.91
C LEU A 60 9.49 -6.95 10.07
N GLN A 61 9.23 -7.60 11.21
CA GLN A 61 7.93 -8.18 11.50
C GLN A 61 6.87 -7.07 11.67
N ASP A 62 5.68 -7.32 11.14
CA ASP A 62 4.56 -6.40 11.31
C ASP A 62 4.13 -6.38 12.78
N ASP A 63 4.13 -5.18 13.38
CA ASP A 63 3.72 -5.00 14.77
C ASP A 63 2.19 -5.17 14.87
N PRO A 64 1.68 -6.08 15.71
CA PRO A 64 0.25 -6.35 15.83
C PRO A 64 -0.57 -5.15 16.35
N GLU A 65 0.06 -4.12 16.91
CA GLU A 65 -0.58 -2.85 17.29
C GLU A 65 -0.42 -1.74 16.24
N ALA A 66 0.33 -1.97 15.16
CA ALA A 66 0.53 -0.99 14.10
C ALA A 66 -0.80 -0.50 13.49
N TRP A 67 -1.82 -1.36 13.40
CA TRP A 67 -3.13 -0.98 12.86
C TRP A 67 -3.85 0.04 13.75
N ARG A 68 -3.72 -0.04 15.09
CA ARG A 68 -4.30 0.95 16.02
C ARG A 68 -3.65 2.31 15.83
N LYS A 69 -2.33 2.32 15.61
CA LYS A 69 -1.55 3.55 15.36
C LYS A 69 -1.85 4.14 13.98
N ARG A 70 -2.01 3.30 12.95
CA ARG A 70 -2.29 3.72 11.56
C ARG A 70 -3.73 4.24 11.37
N TYR A 71 -4.70 3.69 12.11
CA TYR A 71 -6.12 4.01 11.92
C TYR A 71 -6.87 4.36 13.22
N PRO A 72 -6.52 5.47 13.88
CA PRO A 72 -7.11 5.85 15.17
C PRO A 72 -8.64 6.09 15.10
N LYS A 73 -9.17 6.46 13.93
CA LYS A 73 -10.61 6.63 13.71
C LYS A 73 -11.37 5.30 13.67
N VAL A 74 -10.74 4.25 13.15
CA VAL A 74 -11.34 2.91 13.04
C VAL A 74 -11.33 2.25 14.41
N THR A 75 -10.21 2.33 15.14
CA THR A 75 -10.10 1.84 16.52
C THR A 75 -11.20 2.42 17.41
N LYS A 76 -11.38 3.76 17.42
CA LYS A 76 -12.44 4.41 18.20
C LYS A 76 -13.86 3.95 17.83
N LYS A 77 -14.11 3.63 16.56
CA LYS A 77 -15.42 3.11 16.12
C LYS A 77 -15.63 1.68 16.62
N ILE A 78 -14.60 0.83 16.58
CA ILE A 78 -14.66 -0.53 17.10
C ILE A 78 -14.92 -0.49 18.61
N ASP A 79 -14.15 0.31 19.36
CA ASP A 79 -14.30 0.46 20.81
C ASP A 79 -15.74 0.91 21.18
N ASN A 80 -16.31 1.85 20.43
CA ASN A 80 -17.68 2.30 20.64
C ASN A 80 -18.71 1.19 20.38
N ILE A 81 -18.51 0.38 19.34
CA ILE A 81 -19.40 -0.75 19.03
C ILE A 81 -19.30 -1.82 20.11
N GLU A 82 -18.09 -2.18 20.55
CA GLU A 82 -17.88 -3.13 21.64
C GLU A 82 -18.52 -2.66 22.95
N GLN A 83 -18.38 -1.37 23.27
CA GLN A 83 -19.03 -0.78 24.45
C GLN A 83 -20.55 -0.93 24.37
N ARG A 84 -21.15 -0.55 23.23
CA ARG A 84 -22.61 -0.65 23.05
C ARG A 84 -23.10 -2.09 23.07
N LEU A 85 -22.33 -3.03 22.53
CA LEU A 85 -22.65 -4.45 22.59
C LEU A 85 -22.65 -4.94 24.04
N LYS A 86 -21.64 -4.56 24.82
CA LYS A 86 -21.54 -4.90 26.24
C LYS A 86 -22.68 -4.31 27.06
N GLU A 87 -23.10 -3.08 26.77
CA GLU A 87 -24.27 -2.45 27.40
C GLU A 87 -25.55 -3.25 27.09
N LEU A 88 -25.77 -3.64 25.84
CA LEU A 88 -26.91 -4.46 25.43
C LEU A 88 -26.89 -5.88 26.04
N GLU A 89 -25.73 -6.52 26.08
CA GLU A 89 -25.56 -7.83 26.73
C GLU A 89 -25.87 -7.76 28.23
N ASN A 90 -25.44 -6.69 28.90
CA ASN A 90 -25.75 -6.46 30.31
C ASN A 90 -27.23 -6.15 30.54
N GLU A 91 -27.90 -5.45 29.62
CA GLU A 91 -29.34 -5.22 29.69
C GLU A 91 -30.13 -6.53 29.49
N LEU A 92 -29.69 -7.38 28.54
CA LEU A 92 -30.27 -8.70 28.31
C LEU A 92 -30.05 -9.64 29.50
N ALA A 93 -28.87 -9.61 30.13
CA ALA A 93 -28.56 -10.44 31.30
C ALA A 93 -29.30 -10.02 32.58
N LYS A 94 -29.86 -8.80 32.61
CA LYS A 94 -30.68 -8.29 33.73
C LYS A 94 -32.17 -8.60 33.56
N LYS A 95 -32.61 -9.04 32.37
CA LYS A 95 -33.99 -9.49 32.08
C LYS A 95 -34.14 -10.97 32.37
#